data_AF-A0A835QWK6-F1
#
_entry.id   AF-A0A835QWK6-F1
#
_cell.length_a   1.000
_cell.length_b   1.000
_cell.length_c   1.000
_cell.angle_alpha   90.00
_cell.angle_beta   90.00
_cell.angle_gamma   90.00
#
_symmetry.space_group_name_H-M   'P 1'
#
loop_
_entity.id
_entity.type
_entity.pdbx_description
1 polymer ?
#
loop_
_entity_poly.entity_id
_entity_poly.type
_entity_poly.pdbx_seq_one_letter_code
_entity_poly.pdbx_strand_id
1 'polypeptide(L)'
;MVSTVLLFLHLLTTASAAASGGGDAPYVGVVIGEDVSGLFSPAELVRFLFSQRITHLRLSNPKPSLLEALNGTGISVLLGIPNSLLLAFASSTAAASAWASRVVLPFHPSSVPISAVAVGDDFSPSSSNSVLLPAIRSLSSALSPIRPKIPISTPLPFSIILNPFPPSQAFFNQSLTPNFILPLLDFLSSNNFPLMLNLYPYYSFMRSRGVIPLDSALFKPLSPSKEEVDPNTLLHYTNLFDAMVDAAHCALRSLNFSQIPLLVTETGWPSVGDPKTEPFATRDNADTYNSNLIKHVVVDRAGTPLVPEHTPSVYIYELLMRTRNRDQNRRGIGAFLWKWHAREGKVVGSCYFQGVAMVTTTDPSHDECIFPGSSCDSLPFTSLKTLRYIIKESKLIETSIVARQLDLGCGSL
;
A
#
# COMPACT_ATOMS: atom_id res chain seq x y z
N MET A 1 3.76 26.20 -57.10
CA MET A 1 4.44 25.37 -56.07
C MET A 1 3.59 25.30 -54.79
N VAL A 2 2.39 24.71 -54.86
CA VAL A 2 1.52 24.46 -53.68
C VAL A 2 0.91 23.04 -53.72
N SER A 3 1.14 22.27 -54.78
CA SER A 3 0.47 20.96 -54.97
C SER A 3 1.32 19.74 -54.58
N THR A 4 2.55 19.92 -54.09
CA THR A 4 3.47 18.82 -53.74
C THR A 4 3.65 18.60 -52.23
N VAL A 5 3.06 19.45 -51.39
CA VAL A 5 3.17 19.34 -49.91
C VAL A 5 2.03 18.51 -49.29
N LEU A 6 0.90 18.35 -50.00
CA LEU A 6 -0.26 17.58 -49.51
C LEU A 6 -0.12 16.06 -49.67
N LEU A 7 0.85 15.58 -50.47
CA LEU A 7 1.10 14.13 -50.63
C LEU A 7 2.05 13.55 -49.57
N PHE A 8 2.70 14.39 -48.76
CA PHE A 8 3.50 13.93 -47.60
C PHE A 8 2.72 13.92 -46.28
N LEU A 9 1.50 14.46 -46.25
CA LEU A 9 0.62 14.43 -45.07
C LEU A 9 -0.43 13.31 -45.08
N HIS A 10 -0.41 12.40 -46.07
CA HIS A 10 -1.32 11.25 -46.15
C HIS A 10 -0.62 9.89 -46.05
N LEU A 11 0.64 9.87 -45.59
CA LEU A 11 1.40 8.64 -45.36
C LEU A 11 1.88 8.49 -43.90
N LEU A 12 1.09 8.94 -42.92
CA LEU A 12 1.32 8.68 -41.48
C LEU A 12 0.13 8.02 -40.78
N THR A 13 -0.78 7.39 -41.52
CA THR A 13 -1.86 6.57 -40.95
C THR A 13 -1.72 5.12 -41.39
N THR A 14 -0.79 4.39 -40.76
CA THR A 14 -0.93 2.98 -40.34
C THR A 14 0.42 2.46 -39.83
N ALA A 15 0.65 2.59 -38.53
CA ALA A 15 1.51 1.68 -37.78
C ALA A 15 0.88 1.49 -36.39
N SER A 16 -0.29 0.85 -36.36
CA SER A 16 -0.75 0.16 -35.17
C SER A 16 -0.02 -1.18 -35.13
N ALA A 17 1.09 -1.22 -34.39
CA ALA A 17 1.70 -2.45 -33.91
C ALA A 17 1.74 -2.37 -32.38
N ALA A 18 1.14 -3.37 -31.76
CA ALA A 18 0.78 -3.46 -30.36
C ALA A 18 1.94 -3.19 -29.37
N ALA A 19 1.69 -2.25 -28.44
CA ALA A 19 2.23 -2.30 -27.09
C ALA A 19 1.03 -2.43 -26.13
N SER A 20 0.59 -3.67 -25.91
CA SER A 20 -0.42 -3.98 -24.90
C SER A 20 0.22 -3.96 -23.51
N GLY A 21 0.31 -2.78 -22.91
CA GLY A 21 0.48 -2.59 -21.47
C GLY A 21 -0.62 -1.63 -21.01
N GLY A 22 -1.74 -2.17 -20.53
CA GLY A 22 -2.88 -1.37 -20.07
C GLY A 22 -2.46 -0.44 -18.94
N GLY A 23 -2.22 0.83 -19.27
CA GLY A 23 -1.70 1.86 -18.38
C GLY A 23 -2.80 2.43 -17.50
N ASP A 24 -2.90 1.91 -16.28
CA ASP A 24 -3.54 2.63 -15.19
C ASP A 24 -2.53 3.59 -14.57
N ALA A 25 -2.99 4.73 -14.04
CA ALA A 25 -2.11 5.69 -13.38
C ALA A 25 -1.42 5.03 -12.17
N PRO A 26 -0.15 5.39 -11.87
CA PRO A 26 0.53 4.86 -10.69
C PRO A 26 -0.26 5.21 -9.42
N TYR A 27 -0.29 4.28 -8.48
CA TYR A 27 -1.04 4.40 -7.25
C TYR A 27 -0.18 4.09 -6.03
N VAL A 28 -0.62 4.60 -4.88
CA VAL A 28 -0.10 4.24 -3.56
C VAL A 28 -1.19 3.51 -2.80
N GLY A 29 -0.95 2.24 -2.51
CA GLY A 29 -1.78 1.44 -1.63
C GLY A 29 -1.19 1.32 -0.22
N VAL A 30 -1.90 0.60 0.64
CA VAL A 30 -1.44 0.30 2.01
C VAL A 30 -1.57 -1.19 2.31
N VAL A 31 -0.60 -1.73 3.04
CA VAL A 31 -0.63 -3.12 3.51
C VAL A 31 -1.44 -3.24 4.81
N ILE A 32 -2.37 -4.20 4.84
CA ILE A 32 -3.11 -4.61 6.02
C ILE A 32 -2.64 -5.99 6.44
N GLY A 33 -1.85 -6.03 7.53
CA GLY A 33 -1.39 -7.27 8.14
C GLY A 33 -2.50 -8.03 8.88
N GLU A 34 -2.24 -9.30 9.21
CA GLU A 34 -3.23 -10.19 9.85
C GLU A 34 -3.72 -9.68 11.21
N ASP A 35 -2.83 -9.06 11.99
CA ASP A 35 -3.12 -8.60 13.36
C ASP A 35 -4.00 -7.32 13.39
N VAL A 36 -4.08 -6.58 12.28
CA VAL A 36 -4.94 -5.39 12.15
C VAL A 36 -6.42 -5.77 12.03
N SER A 37 -6.70 -6.96 11.48
CA SER A 37 -8.07 -7.45 11.30
C SER A 37 -8.82 -7.75 12.60
N GLY A 38 -8.12 -7.71 13.75
CA GLY A 38 -8.72 -7.82 15.08
C GLY A 38 -8.90 -6.48 15.81
N LEU A 39 -8.36 -5.37 15.28
CA LEU A 39 -8.44 -4.05 15.90
C LEU A 39 -9.68 -3.25 15.48
N PHE A 40 -10.20 -3.54 14.29
CA PHE A 40 -11.40 -2.92 13.74
C PHE A 40 -12.34 -4.01 13.23
N SER A 41 -13.65 -3.79 13.37
CA SER A 41 -14.60 -4.54 12.55
C SER A 41 -14.37 -4.23 11.05
N PRO A 42 -14.72 -5.13 10.12
CA PRO A 42 -14.59 -4.86 8.70
C PRO A 42 -15.23 -3.54 8.25
N ALA A 43 -16.40 -3.19 8.81
CA ALA A 43 -17.10 -1.94 8.49
C ALA A 43 -16.35 -0.70 8.98
N GLU A 44 -15.78 -0.73 10.18
CA GLU A 44 -14.98 0.38 10.72
C GLU A 44 -13.70 0.59 9.91
N LEU A 45 -13.04 -0.50 9.53
CA LEU A 45 -11.86 -0.45 8.68
C LEU A 45 -12.20 0.19 7.33
N VAL A 46 -13.28 -0.23 6.68
CA VAL A 46 -13.71 0.35 5.39
C VAL A 46 -14.02 1.84 5.52
N ARG A 47 -14.75 2.26 6.57
CA ARG A 47 -15.02 3.69 6.85
C ARG A 47 -13.72 4.47 7.04
N PHE A 48 -12.76 3.89 7.76
CA PHE A 48 -11.45 4.49 7.95
C PHE A 48 -10.73 4.68 6.61
N LEU A 49 -10.66 3.63 5.78
CA LEU A 49 -10.00 3.68 4.47
C LEU A 49 -10.60 4.75 3.55
N PHE A 50 -11.93 4.88 3.53
CA PHE A 50 -12.61 5.96 2.83
C PHE A 50 -12.25 7.34 3.34
N SER A 51 -12.22 7.53 4.67
CA SER A 51 -11.86 8.82 5.27
C SER A 51 -10.45 9.27 4.89
N GLN A 52 -9.55 8.30 4.68
CA GLN A 52 -8.16 8.55 4.27
C GLN A 52 -7.96 8.56 2.75
N ARG A 53 -9.04 8.37 1.97
CA ARG A 53 -9.01 8.27 0.49
C ARG A 53 -8.05 7.18 -0.01
N ILE A 54 -7.92 6.09 0.74
CA ILE A 54 -7.12 4.93 0.33
C ILE A 54 -7.92 4.15 -0.71
N THR A 55 -7.35 3.99 -1.91
CA THR A 55 -8.01 3.31 -3.03
C THR A 55 -7.44 1.93 -3.33
N HIS A 56 -6.27 1.59 -2.75
CA HIS A 56 -5.58 0.33 -3.00
C HIS A 56 -5.13 -0.32 -1.69
N LEU A 57 -5.40 -1.62 -1.56
CA LEU A 57 -5.03 -2.42 -0.39
C LEU A 57 -4.23 -3.64 -0.80
N ARG A 58 -3.23 -3.98 0.00
CA ARG A 58 -2.66 -5.34 0.03
C ARG A 58 -3.12 -6.01 1.32
N LEU A 59 -3.88 -7.09 1.21
CA LEU A 59 -4.31 -7.88 2.35
C LEU A 59 -3.37 -9.07 2.50
N SER A 60 -2.57 -9.14 3.57
CA SER A 60 -1.66 -10.29 3.77
C SER A 60 -2.41 -11.62 3.90
N ASN A 61 -3.61 -11.58 4.47
CA ASN A 61 -4.52 -12.72 4.56
C ASN A 61 -5.97 -12.28 4.30
N PRO A 62 -6.49 -12.52 3.09
CA PRO A 62 -7.82 -12.07 2.71
C PRO A 62 -8.90 -12.92 3.37
N LYS A 63 -9.64 -12.31 4.30
CA LYS A 63 -10.85 -12.90 4.90
C LYS A 63 -12.08 -12.56 4.05
N PRO A 64 -12.96 -13.53 3.73
CA PRO A 64 -14.19 -13.25 2.99
C PRO A 64 -15.04 -12.13 3.60
N SER A 65 -15.13 -12.04 4.92
CA SER A 65 -15.88 -10.98 5.61
C SER A 65 -15.33 -9.56 5.37
N LEU A 66 -14.02 -9.42 5.17
CA LEU A 66 -13.43 -8.13 4.82
C LEU A 66 -13.66 -7.80 3.35
N LEU A 67 -13.60 -8.79 2.45
CA LEU A 67 -13.92 -8.61 1.04
C LEU A 67 -15.39 -8.25 0.84
N GLU A 68 -16.31 -8.85 1.61
CA GLU A 68 -17.73 -8.47 1.66
C GLU A 68 -17.91 -7.01 2.08
N ALA A 69 -17.18 -6.55 3.10
CA ALA A 69 -17.24 -5.16 3.54
C ALA A 69 -16.67 -4.18 2.50
N LEU A 70 -15.74 -4.62 1.66
CA LEU A 70 -15.15 -3.84 0.56
C LEU A 70 -16.03 -3.84 -0.71
N ASN A 71 -17.12 -4.61 -0.74
CA ASN A 71 -18.04 -4.67 -1.87
C ASN A 71 -18.62 -3.28 -2.19
N GLY A 72 -18.53 -2.88 -3.46
CA GLY A 72 -19.09 -1.62 -3.94
C GLY A 72 -18.32 -0.38 -3.51
N THR A 73 -17.18 -0.54 -2.82
CA THR A 73 -16.37 0.59 -2.35
C THR A 73 -15.46 1.17 -3.44
N GLY A 74 -15.19 0.40 -4.50
CA GLY A 74 -14.22 0.72 -5.53
C GLY A 74 -12.76 0.57 -5.10
N ILE A 75 -12.50 0.15 -3.86
CA ILE A 75 -11.14 -0.11 -3.37
C ILE A 75 -10.58 -1.37 -4.04
N SER A 76 -9.44 -1.21 -4.71
CA SER A 76 -8.73 -2.28 -5.40
C SER A 76 -7.89 -3.10 -4.42
N VAL A 77 -7.89 -4.42 -4.57
CA VAL A 77 -7.31 -5.34 -3.60
C VAL A 77 -6.28 -6.27 -4.25
N LEU A 78 -5.07 -6.25 -3.69
CA LEU A 78 -4.04 -7.27 -3.88
C LEU A 78 -4.17 -8.32 -2.77
N LEU A 79 -4.43 -9.56 -3.16
CA LEU A 79 -4.66 -10.67 -2.23
C LEU A 79 -3.35 -11.40 -1.90
N GLY A 80 -2.97 -11.42 -0.63
CA GLY A 80 -1.86 -12.23 -0.13
C GLY A 80 -2.24 -13.69 0.11
N ILE A 81 -1.31 -14.60 -0.17
CA ILE A 81 -1.41 -16.02 0.21
C ILE A 81 -0.41 -16.26 1.33
N PRO A 82 -0.86 -16.60 2.56
CA PRO A 82 0.05 -16.86 3.66
C PRO A 82 0.87 -18.14 3.41
N ASN A 83 2.07 -18.19 3.99
CA ASN A 83 3.00 -19.32 3.85
C ASN A 83 2.41 -20.67 4.27
N SER A 84 1.46 -20.67 5.20
CA SER A 84 0.75 -21.86 5.69
C SER A 84 -0.04 -22.59 4.60
N LEU A 85 -0.43 -21.91 3.52
CA LEU A 85 -1.18 -22.51 2.40
C LEU A 85 -0.29 -22.99 1.26
N LEU A 86 0.99 -22.60 1.23
CA LEU A 86 1.87 -22.87 0.09
C LEU A 86 2.07 -24.36 -0.16
N LEU A 87 2.26 -25.15 0.90
CA LEU A 87 2.43 -26.60 0.75
C LEU A 87 1.18 -27.27 0.17
N ALA A 88 -0.01 -26.87 0.63
CA ALA A 88 -1.27 -27.40 0.13
C ALA A 88 -1.47 -27.07 -1.36
N PHE A 89 -1.14 -25.85 -1.77
CA PHE A 89 -1.25 -25.42 -3.17
C PHE A 89 -0.17 -26.04 -4.06
N ALA A 90 1.04 -26.23 -3.55
CA ALA A 90 2.12 -26.91 -4.25
C ALA A 90 1.78 -28.38 -4.53
N SER A 91 1.12 -29.06 -3.60
CA SER A 91 0.77 -30.47 -3.73
C SER A 91 -0.56 -30.74 -4.43
N SER A 92 -1.47 -29.76 -4.51
CA SER A 92 -2.82 -29.97 -5.05
C SER A 92 -3.41 -28.73 -5.71
N THR A 93 -3.62 -28.80 -7.03
CA THR A 93 -4.37 -27.78 -7.78
C THR A 93 -5.81 -27.67 -7.28
N ALA A 94 -6.42 -28.76 -6.79
CA ALA A 94 -7.77 -28.72 -6.23
C ALA A 94 -7.85 -27.85 -4.97
N ALA A 95 -6.80 -27.80 -4.15
CA ALA A 95 -6.74 -26.90 -3.00
C ALA A 95 -6.69 -25.44 -3.44
N ALA A 96 -5.90 -25.11 -4.47
CA ALA A 96 -5.84 -23.78 -5.06
C ALA A 96 -7.19 -23.36 -5.68
N SER A 97 -7.86 -24.27 -6.41
CA SER A 97 -9.20 -24.04 -6.96
C SER A 97 -10.24 -23.83 -5.86
N ALA A 98 -10.20 -24.61 -4.78
CA ALA A 98 -11.12 -24.46 -3.66
C ALA A 98 -10.91 -23.13 -2.91
N TRP A 99 -9.68 -22.60 -2.87
CA TRP A 99 -9.41 -21.27 -2.35
C TRP A 99 -9.95 -20.19 -3.30
N ALA A 100 -9.66 -20.29 -4.60
CA ALA A 100 -10.13 -19.35 -5.62
C ALA A 100 -11.67 -19.23 -5.63
N SER A 101 -12.37 -20.37 -5.54
CA SER A 101 -13.83 -20.40 -5.49
C SER A 101 -14.43 -19.75 -4.25
N ARG A 102 -13.68 -19.68 -3.15
CA ARG A 102 -14.14 -19.08 -1.88
C ARG A 102 -13.76 -17.61 -1.73
N VAL A 103 -12.59 -17.22 -2.23
CA VAL A 103 -11.99 -15.91 -1.94
C VAL A 103 -11.98 -14.99 -3.15
N VAL A 104 -12.00 -15.53 -4.37
CA VAL A 104 -11.89 -14.73 -5.60
C VAL A 104 -13.22 -14.69 -6.34
N LEU A 105 -13.77 -15.85 -6.69
CA LEU A 105 -14.98 -15.95 -7.54
C LEU A 105 -16.21 -15.22 -6.99
N PRO A 106 -16.49 -15.18 -5.67
CA PRO A 106 -17.66 -14.46 -5.16
C PRO A 106 -17.57 -12.95 -5.38
N PHE A 107 -16.35 -12.41 -5.51
CA PHE A 107 -16.12 -10.97 -5.49
C PHE A 107 -15.72 -10.37 -6.85
N HIS A 108 -14.99 -11.13 -7.67
CA HIS A 108 -14.46 -10.64 -8.95
C HIS A 108 -15.25 -11.17 -10.15
N PRO A 109 -15.48 -10.35 -11.20
CA PRO A 109 -15.01 -8.96 -11.38
C PRO A 109 -15.97 -7.89 -10.84
N SER A 110 -17.16 -8.28 -10.36
CA SER A 110 -18.30 -7.36 -10.29
C SER A 110 -18.41 -6.53 -9.02
N SER A 111 -17.73 -6.90 -7.92
CA SER A 111 -18.00 -6.32 -6.59
C SER A 111 -16.78 -5.72 -5.90
N VAL A 112 -15.63 -6.40 -5.98
CA VAL A 112 -14.33 -5.93 -5.47
C VAL A 112 -13.31 -6.06 -6.60
N PRO A 113 -12.66 -4.97 -7.02
CA PRO A 113 -11.59 -5.03 -8.01
C PRO A 113 -10.39 -5.80 -7.43
N ILE A 114 -10.15 -7.02 -7.90
CA ILE A 114 -8.95 -7.79 -7.52
C ILE A 114 -7.84 -7.48 -8.51
N SER A 115 -6.81 -6.76 -8.04
CA SER A 115 -5.72 -6.26 -8.90
C SER A 115 -4.58 -7.24 -9.10
N ALA A 116 -4.28 -8.09 -8.11
CA ALA A 116 -3.29 -9.15 -8.21
C ALA A 116 -3.37 -10.14 -7.03
N VAL A 117 -2.62 -11.23 -7.12
CA VAL A 117 -2.37 -12.18 -6.03
C VAL A 117 -0.87 -12.24 -5.73
N ALA A 118 -0.50 -11.96 -4.48
CA ALA A 118 0.85 -12.15 -3.93
C ALA A 118 0.94 -13.51 -3.24
N VAL A 119 1.70 -14.43 -3.83
CA VAL A 119 1.88 -15.78 -3.30
C VAL A 119 3.06 -15.82 -2.34
N GLY A 120 2.79 -16.16 -1.07
CA GLY A 120 3.79 -16.19 -0.01
C GLY A 120 4.02 -14.82 0.64
N ASP A 121 4.59 -14.88 1.83
CA ASP A 121 5.09 -13.75 2.62
C ASP A 121 6.47 -14.12 3.17
N ASP A 122 7.33 -13.16 3.53
CA ASP A 122 8.66 -13.45 4.13
C ASP A 122 9.47 -14.55 3.40
N PHE A 123 9.81 -14.30 2.13
CA PHE A 123 10.53 -15.25 1.28
C PHE A 123 11.72 -15.92 1.98
N SER A 124 11.72 -17.26 1.97
CA SER A 124 12.85 -18.07 2.42
C SER A 124 13.46 -18.86 1.25
N PRO A 125 14.76 -18.66 0.95
CA PRO A 125 15.49 -19.40 -0.08
C PRO A 125 15.33 -20.93 0.01
N SER A 126 15.28 -21.49 1.22
CA SER A 126 15.25 -22.94 1.46
C SER A 126 13.96 -23.64 1.03
N SER A 127 12.87 -22.89 0.82
CA SER A 127 11.54 -23.41 0.47
C SER A 127 11.05 -22.98 -0.92
N SER A 128 11.88 -22.22 -1.64
CA SER A 128 11.49 -21.47 -2.83
C SER A 128 11.11 -22.35 -4.03
N ASN A 129 11.99 -23.23 -4.50
CA ASN A 129 11.71 -24.01 -5.71
C ASN A 129 10.71 -25.17 -5.48
N SER A 130 10.80 -25.87 -4.36
CA SER A 130 9.98 -27.07 -4.10
C SER A 130 8.54 -26.77 -3.70
N VAL A 131 8.26 -25.56 -3.20
CA VAL A 131 6.93 -25.20 -2.69
C VAL A 131 6.37 -23.97 -3.38
N LEU A 132 7.11 -22.86 -3.40
CA LEU A 132 6.56 -21.57 -3.85
C LEU A 132 6.23 -21.55 -5.35
N LEU A 133 7.15 -21.99 -6.22
CA LEU A 133 6.89 -22.03 -7.67
C LEU A 133 5.73 -22.97 -8.06
N PRO A 134 5.66 -24.22 -7.54
CA PRO A 134 4.49 -25.07 -7.74
C PRO A 134 3.18 -24.43 -7.26
N ALA A 135 3.19 -23.78 -6.08
CA ALA A 135 2.00 -23.10 -5.56
C ALA A 135 1.54 -21.95 -6.48
N ILE A 136 2.46 -21.13 -6.99
CA ILE A 136 2.17 -20.07 -7.97
C ILE A 136 1.51 -20.65 -9.22
N ARG A 137 2.07 -21.74 -9.77
CA ARG A 137 1.54 -22.41 -10.97
C ARG A 137 0.16 -23.01 -10.72
N SER A 138 -0.06 -23.66 -9.58
CA SER A 138 -1.37 -24.20 -9.19
C SER A 138 -2.43 -23.10 -9.07
N LEU A 139 -2.11 -21.98 -8.43
CA LEU A 139 -3.00 -20.81 -8.35
C LEU A 139 -3.25 -20.18 -9.72
N SER A 140 -2.22 -20.06 -10.56
CA SER A 140 -2.37 -19.56 -11.92
C SER A 140 -3.28 -20.44 -12.78
N SER A 141 -3.21 -21.76 -12.60
CA SER A 141 -4.11 -22.70 -13.27
C SER A 141 -5.55 -22.53 -12.77
N ALA A 142 -5.74 -22.45 -11.44
CA ALA A 142 -7.04 -22.26 -10.82
C ALA A 142 -7.73 -20.95 -11.24
N LEU A 143 -6.96 -19.88 -11.42
CA LEU A 143 -7.46 -18.55 -11.81
C LEU A 143 -7.50 -18.33 -13.33
N SER A 144 -6.96 -19.27 -14.12
CA SER A 144 -6.90 -19.17 -15.59
C SER A 144 -8.25 -18.98 -16.31
N PRO A 145 -9.41 -19.45 -15.80
CA PRO A 145 -10.70 -19.21 -16.46
C PRO A 145 -11.25 -17.80 -16.21
N ILE A 146 -10.74 -17.08 -15.21
CA ILE A 146 -11.28 -15.79 -14.77
C ILE A 146 -10.87 -14.67 -15.75
N ARG A 147 -11.81 -13.75 -16.01
CA ARG A 147 -11.58 -12.57 -16.86
C ARG A 147 -12.06 -11.29 -16.14
N PRO A 148 -11.31 -10.17 -16.21
CA PRO A 148 -9.96 -10.05 -16.75
C PRO A 148 -8.96 -10.93 -15.98
N LYS A 149 -7.83 -11.27 -16.63
CA LYS A 149 -6.79 -12.12 -16.04
C LYS A 149 -6.22 -11.43 -14.80
N ILE A 150 -6.16 -12.15 -13.68
CA ILE A 150 -5.62 -11.62 -12.43
C ILE A 150 -4.10 -11.90 -12.41
N PRO A 151 -3.24 -10.86 -12.30
CA PRO A 151 -1.81 -11.02 -12.13
C PRO A 151 -1.44 -11.82 -10.88
N ILE A 152 -0.45 -12.72 -11.02
CA ILE A 152 0.05 -13.53 -9.90
C ILE A 152 1.56 -13.43 -9.87
N SER A 153 2.12 -13.16 -8.70
CA SER A 153 3.55 -13.13 -8.48
C SER A 153 3.84 -13.43 -7.01
N THR A 154 5.08 -13.28 -6.58
CA THR A 154 5.50 -13.48 -5.19
C THR A 154 6.28 -12.26 -4.70
N PRO A 155 5.92 -11.67 -3.54
CA PRO A 155 6.69 -10.58 -2.95
C PRO A 155 8.09 -11.06 -2.57
N LEU A 156 9.10 -10.58 -3.30
CA LEU A 156 10.50 -10.91 -3.02
C LEU A 156 11.18 -9.77 -2.25
N PRO A 157 12.01 -10.08 -1.24
CA PRO A 157 12.78 -9.06 -0.54
C PRO A 157 13.85 -8.51 -1.48
N PHE A 158 14.06 -7.20 -1.48
CA PHE A 158 15.08 -6.55 -2.31
C PHE A 158 16.49 -7.17 -2.18
N SER A 159 16.80 -7.82 -1.05
CA SER A 159 18.07 -8.53 -0.83
C SER A 159 18.35 -9.71 -1.76
N ILE A 160 17.39 -10.12 -2.60
CA ILE A 160 17.68 -11.08 -3.69
C ILE A 160 18.51 -10.44 -4.81
N ILE A 161 18.54 -9.11 -4.91
CA ILE A 161 19.40 -8.35 -5.81
C ILE A 161 20.69 -8.04 -5.06
N LEU A 162 21.80 -8.52 -5.60
CA LEU A 162 23.13 -8.32 -5.06
C LEU A 162 23.81 -7.14 -5.78
N ASN A 163 24.72 -6.49 -5.05
CA ASN A 163 25.43 -5.29 -5.49
C ASN A 163 24.51 -4.25 -6.17
N PRO A 164 23.41 -3.82 -5.51
CA PRO A 164 22.42 -2.94 -6.12
C PRO A 164 22.93 -1.53 -6.40
N PHE A 165 24.11 -1.15 -5.91
CA PHE A 165 24.67 0.20 -6.07
C PHE A 165 26.12 0.10 -6.57
N PRO A 166 26.46 0.73 -7.71
CA PRO A 166 25.56 1.51 -8.57
C PRO A 166 24.54 0.60 -9.30
N PRO A 167 23.33 1.10 -9.62
CA PRO A 167 22.23 0.30 -10.19
C PRO A 167 22.59 -0.54 -11.41
N SER A 168 23.42 -0.03 -12.32
CA SER A 168 23.87 -0.72 -13.53
C SER A 168 24.63 -2.03 -13.29
N GLN A 169 25.14 -2.25 -12.09
CA GLN A 169 25.87 -3.47 -11.71
C GLN A 169 25.01 -4.48 -10.96
N ALA A 170 23.74 -4.14 -10.70
CA ALA A 170 22.84 -4.99 -9.94
C ALA A 170 22.55 -6.31 -10.68
N PHE A 171 22.57 -7.42 -9.94
CA PHE A 171 22.23 -8.74 -10.47
C PHE A 171 21.50 -9.60 -9.44
N PHE A 172 20.66 -10.53 -9.88
CA PHE A 172 20.01 -11.47 -8.97
C PHE A 172 21.00 -12.45 -8.36
N ASN A 173 20.75 -12.84 -7.10
CA ASN A 173 21.56 -13.81 -6.37
C ASN A 173 21.75 -15.10 -7.17
N GLN A 174 23.00 -15.33 -7.61
CA GLN A 174 23.38 -16.41 -8.52
C GLN A 174 23.06 -17.81 -7.98
N SER A 175 23.04 -17.99 -6.65
CA SER A 175 22.65 -19.27 -6.04
C SER A 175 21.16 -19.60 -6.23
N LEU A 176 20.31 -18.58 -6.39
CA LEU A 176 18.87 -18.72 -6.62
C LEU A 176 18.51 -18.61 -8.11
N THR A 177 19.38 -18.02 -8.91
CA THR A 177 19.13 -17.73 -10.32
C THR A 177 18.64 -18.93 -11.13
N PRO A 178 19.37 -20.08 -11.19
CA PRO A 178 18.99 -21.17 -12.07
C PRO A 178 17.72 -21.90 -11.64
N ASN A 179 17.51 -22.05 -10.33
CA ASN A 179 16.48 -22.94 -9.78
C ASN A 179 15.21 -22.20 -9.36
N PHE A 180 15.23 -20.88 -9.24
CA PHE A 180 14.08 -20.12 -8.76
C PHE A 180 13.83 -18.85 -9.57
N ILE A 181 14.82 -17.97 -9.71
CA ILE A 181 14.60 -16.67 -10.37
C ILE A 181 14.29 -16.86 -11.85
N LEU A 182 15.09 -17.58 -12.63
CA LEU A 182 14.82 -17.79 -14.06
C LEU A 182 13.45 -18.45 -14.30
N PRO A 183 13.09 -19.58 -13.64
CA PRO A 183 11.76 -20.16 -13.78
C PRO A 183 10.61 -19.23 -13.38
N LEU A 184 10.83 -18.34 -12.39
CA LEU A 184 9.84 -17.34 -12.00
C LEU A 184 9.71 -16.25 -13.06
N LEU A 185 10.83 -15.68 -13.54
CA LEU A 185 10.81 -14.63 -14.56
C LEU A 185 10.23 -15.14 -15.88
N ASP A 186 10.53 -16.38 -16.28
CA ASP A 186 9.89 -17.05 -17.42
C ASP A 186 8.37 -17.12 -17.25
N PHE A 187 7.90 -17.54 -16.06
CA PHE A 187 6.48 -17.59 -15.74
C PHE A 187 5.83 -16.20 -15.80
N LEU A 188 6.46 -15.18 -15.21
CA LEU A 188 5.93 -13.82 -15.18
C LEU A 188 5.87 -13.21 -16.60
N SER A 189 6.96 -13.34 -17.36
CA SER A 189 7.07 -12.89 -18.75
C SER A 189 6.01 -13.52 -19.65
N SER A 190 5.86 -14.85 -19.61
CA SER A 190 4.88 -15.59 -20.43
C SER A 190 3.42 -15.18 -20.14
N ASN A 191 3.18 -14.62 -18.95
CA ASN A 191 1.85 -14.24 -18.49
C ASN A 191 1.59 -12.72 -18.49
N ASN A 192 2.60 -11.91 -18.81
CA ASN A 192 2.60 -10.44 -18.64
C ASN A 192 2.27 -10.03 -17.20
N PHE A 193 2.87 -10.71 -16.22
CA PHE A 193 2.69 -10.44 -14.80
C PHE A 193 3.87 -9.65 -14.22
N PRO A 194 3.64 -8.81 -13.18
CA PRO A 194 4.69 -8.02 -12.59
C PRO A 194 5.61 -8.84 -11.69
N LEU A 195 6.86 -8.39 -11.56
CA LEU A 195 7.72 -8.77 -10.45
C LEU A 195 7.31 -7.97 -9.21
N MET A 196 6.96 -8.68 -8.14
CA MET A 196 6.62 -8.07 -6.86
C MET A 196 7.87 -7.96 -5.98
N LEU A 197 8.17 -6.75 -5.50
CA LEU A 197 9.34 -6.48 -4.66
C LEU A 197 8.98 -5.73 -3.39
N ASN A 198 9.50 -6.22 -2.27
CA ASN A 198 9.51 -5.51 -1.00
C ASN A 198 10.80 -4.68 -0.92
N LEU A 199 10.66 -3.35 -1.00
CA LEU A 199 11.74 -2.40 -1.19
C LEU A 199 11.75 -1.41 -0.02
N TYR A 200 12.76 -1.48 0.84
CA TYR A 200 12.86 -0.66 2.04
C TYR A 200 14.15 0.18 2.05
N PRO A 201 14.11 1.46 1.60
CA PRO A 201 15.26 2.36 1.60
C PRO A 201 15.92 2.49 2.98
N TYR A 202 15.12 2.48 4.06
CA TYR A 202 15.61 2.51 5.43
C TYR A 202 16.72 1.48 5.71
N TYR A 203 16.54 0.22 5.29
CA TYR A 203 17.52 -0.83 5.57
C TYR A 203 18.80 -0.68 4.74
N SER A 204 18.69 -0.26 3.49
CA SER A 204 19.85 0.04 2.63
C SER A 204 20.65 1.21 3.21
N PHE A 205 19.96 2.28 3.62
CA PHE A 205 20.55 3.42 4.30
C PHE A 205 21.30 3.01 5.57
N MET A 206 20.64 2.27 6.48
CA MET A 206 21.24 1.80 7.73
C MET A 206 22.48 0.92 7.50
N ARG A 207 22.46 0.04 6.51
CA ARG A 207 23.61 -0.83 6.17
C ARG A 207 24.76 -0.10 5.50
N SER A 208 24.49 1.03 4.84
CA SER A 208 25.52 1.81 4.13
C SER A 208 26.55 2.47 5.05
N ARG A 209 26.27 2.55 6.35
CA ARG A 209 27.17 3.16 7.37
C ARG A 209 27.61 4.59 7.00
N GLY A 210 26.68 5.39 6.48
CA GLY A 210 26.89 6.81 6.17
C GLY A 210 27.31 7.12 4.73
N VAL A 211 27.47 6.09 3.88
CA VAL A 211 27.70 6.29 2.44
C VAL A 211 26.46 6.85 1.77
N ILE A 212 25.28 6.34 2.11
CA ILE A 212 24.01 6.86 1.59
C ILE A 212 23.55 8.01 2.50
N PRO A 213 23.34 9.23 1.97
CA PRO A 213 22.82 10.34 2.77
C PRO A 213 21.39 10.06 3.24
N LEU A 214 21.06 10.46 4.48
CA LEU A 214 19.69 10.36 5.00
C LEU A 214 18.69 11.10 4.10
N ASP A 215 19.09 12.27 3.58
CA ASP A 215 18.26 13.09 2.70
C ASP A 215 17.87 12.34 1.42
N SER A 216 18.79 11.55 0.84
CA SER A 216 18.51 10.69 -0.32
C SER A 216 17.48 9.62 0.02
N ALA A 217 17.62 8.98 1.18
CA ALA A 217 16.69 7.94 1.63
C ALA A 217 15.29 8.49 1.98
N LEU A 218 15.18 9.79 2.26
CA LEU A 218 13.94 10.49 2.62
C LEU A 218 13.35 11.34 1.48
N PHE A 219 13.87 11.23 0.25
CA PHE A 219 13.48 12.06 -0.90
C PHE A 219 13.60 13.58 -0.63
N LYS A 220 14.56 14.00 0.18
CA LYS A 220 14.85 15.42 0.42
C LYS A 220 15.82 15.93 -0.65
N PRO A 221 15.77 17.24 -0.98
CA PRO A 221 16.70 17.83 -1.92
C PRO A 221 18.16 17.55 -1.56
N LEU A 222 18.94 17.11 -2.55
CA LEU A 222 20.38 16.90 -2.43
C LEU A 222 21.14 18.01 -3.16
N SER A 223 22.35 18.31 -2.70
CA SER A 223 23.31 19.04 -3.52
C SER A 223 23.86 18.10 -4.61
N PRO A 224 24.26 18.59 -5.79
CA PRO A 224 24.77 17.75 -6.88
C PRO A 224 25.94 16.83 -6.46
N SER A 225 26.78 17.27 -5.52
CA SER A 225 27.89 16.48 -4.97
C SER A 225 27.49 15.31 -4.06
N LYS A 226 26.20 15.20 -3.69
CA LYS A 226 25.64 14.16 -2.83
C LYS A 226 24.70 13.22 -3.57
N GLU A 227 24.41 13.49 -4.83
CA GLU A 227 23.66 12.58 -5.69
C GLU A 227 24.50 11.32 -5.94
N GLU A 228 23.84 10.18 -6.02
CA GLU A 228 24.50 8.97 -6.49
C GLU A 228 24.62 9.06 -8.02
N VAL A 229 25.85 8.95 -8.53
CA VAL A 229 26.11 8.92 -9.97
C VAL A 229 26.52 7.51 -10.32
N ASP A 230 25.72 6.87 -11.18
CA ASP A 230 26.07 5.57 -11.72
C ASP A 230 27.20 5.73 -12.75
N PRO A 231 28.40 5.15 -12.52
CA PRO A 231 29.57 5.40 -13.36
C PRO A 231 29.49 4.75 -14.74
N ASN A 232 28.61 3.77 -14.94
CA ASN A 232 28.47 3.07 -16.22
C ASN A 232 27.43 3.72 -17.12
N THR A 233 26.40 4.32 -16.54
CA THR A 233 25.28 4.93 -17.28
C THR A 233 25.27 6.45 -17.21
N LEU A 234 26.05 7.04 -16.30
CA LEU A 234 26.07 8.47 -15.98
C LEU A 234 24.70 9.00 -15.50
N LEU A 235 23.82 8.12 -15.03
CA LEU A 235 22.54 8.50 -14.47
C LEU A 235 22.74 9.04 -13.04
N HIS A 236 22.02 10.12 -12.77
CA HIS A 236 22.02 10.80 -11.48
C HIS A 236 20.77 10.40 -10.68
N TYR A 237 21.00 9.89 -9.47
CA TYR A 237 19.95 9.50 -8.56
C TYR A 237 19.86 10.49 -7.39
N THR A 238 18.74 11.20 -7.34
CA THR A 238 18.44 12.19 -6.30
C THR A 238 17.80 11.58 -5.06
N ASN A 239 17.36 10.32 -5.14
CA ASN A 239 16.80 9.57 -4.03
C ASN A 239 17.14 8.08 -4.14
N LEU A 240 17.18 7.41 -2.99
CA LEU A 240 17.57 6.01 -2.89
C LEU A 240 16.53 5.05 -3.47
N PHE A 241 15.25 5.44 -3.44
CA PHE A 241 14.16 4.60 -3.91
C PHE A 241 14.29 4.34 -5.42
N ASP A 242 14.52 5.39 -6.21
CA ASP A 242 14.70 5.28 -7.66
C ASP A 242 15.94 4.43 -8.01
N ALA A 243 17.04 4.62 -7.27
CA ALA A 243 18.24 3.80 -7.45
C ALA A 243 17.96 2.31 -7.17
N MET A 244 17.15 1.99 -6.16
CA MET A 244 16.74 0.62 -5.87
C MET A 244 15.80 0.04 -6.95
N VAL A 245 14.85 0.83 -7.45
CA VAL A 245 13.97 0.41 -8.54
C VAL A 245 14.78 0.14 -9.82
N ASP A 246 15.72 1.02 -10.15
CA ASP A 246 16.58 0.85 -11.32
C ASP A 246 17.57 -0.30 -11.17
N ALA A 247 18.04 -0.59 -9.95
CA ALA A 247 18.80 -1.80 -9.68
C ALA A 247 18.00 -3.06 -10.03
N ALA A 248 16.69 -3.08 -9.74
CA ALA A 248 15.82 -4.19 -10.16
C ALA A 248 15.63 -4.25 -11.68
N HIS A 249 15.46 -3.12 -12.36
CA HIS A 249 15.40 -3.06 -13.82
C HIS A 249 16.71 -3.54 -14.47
N CYS A 250 17.86 -3.15 -13.94
CA CYS A 250 19.18 -3.61 -14.40
C CYS A 250 19.35 -5.12 -14.17
N ALA A 251 18.95 -5.64 -13.01
CA ALA A 251 18.99 -7.07 -12.73
C ALA A 251 18.09 -7.88 -13.69
N LEU A 252 16.88 -7.39 -14.00
CA LEU A 252 16.00 -7.99 -15.01
C LEU A 252 16.62 -7.94 -16.42
N ARG A 253 17.18 -6.80 -16.80
CA ARG A 253 17.85 -6.60 -18.09
C ARG A 253 19.03 -7.55 -18.26
N SER A 254 19.80 -7.81 -17.20
CA SER A 254 20.94 -8.74 -17.23
C SER A 254 20.55 -10.19 -17.57
N LEU A 255 19.27 -10.55 -17.35
CA LEU A 255 18.71 -11.86 -17.66
C LEU A 255 17.77 -11.84 -18.89
N ASN A 256 17.71 -10.73 -19.64
CA ASN A 256 16.81 -10.53 -20.79
C ASN A 256 15.30 -10.51 -20.47
N PHE A 257 14.92 -10.00 -19.28
CA PHE A 257 13.53 -9.86 -18.85
C PHE A 257 13.11 -8.39 -18.62
N SER A 258 13.64 -7.46 -19.41
CA SER A 258 13.40 -6.02 -19.24
C SER A 258 11.93 -5.59 -19.42
N GLN A 259 11.10 -6.43 -20.03
CA GLN A 259 9.67 -6.20 -20.25
C GLN A 259 8.80 -6.47 -19.02
N ILE A 260 9.33 -7.13 -17.98
CA ILE A 260 8.55 -7.44 -16.79
C ILE A 260 8.32 -6.16 -15.97
N PRO A 261 7.06 -5.73 -15.74
CA PRO A 261 6.79 -4.55 -14.93
C PRO A 261 7.12 -4.81 -13.46
N LEU A 262 7.45 -3.74 -12.73
CA LEU A 262 7.70 -3.80 -11.30
C LEU A 262 6.47 -3.36 -10.51
N LEU A 263 6.17 -4.08 -9.43
CA LEU A 263 5.20 -3.68 -8.42
C LEU A 263 5.87 -3.69 -7.06
N VAL A 264 5.94 -2.53 -6.40
CA VAL A 264 6.53 -2.44 -5.06
C VAL A 264 5.48 -2.84 -4.04
N THR A 265 5.54 -4.08 -3.56
CA THR A 265 4.50 -4.67 -2.72
C THR A 265 4.61 -4.30 -1.26
N GLU A 266 5.75 -3.79 -0.83
CA GLU A 266 5.98 -3.18 0.47
C GLU A 266 7.08 -2.14 0.37
N THR A 267 6.86 -1.01 1.02
CA THR A 267 7.89 -0.02 1.30
C THR A 267 7.48 0.85 2.50
N GLY A 268 8.42 1.44 3.21
CA GLY A 268 8.10 2.22 4.41
C GLY A 268 9.31 2.59 5.22
N TRP A 269 9.05 3.32 6.31
CA TRP A 269 10.07 3.75 7.25
C TRP A 269 9.57 3.59 8.69
N PRO A 270 10.35 2.96 9.58
CA PRO A 270 9.93 2.71 10.96
C PRO A 270 9.79 4.01 11.74
N SER A 271 8.69 4.15 12.49
CA SER A 271 8.42 5.34 13.31
C SER A 271 9.00 5.23 14.72
N VAL A 272 9.36 4.02 15.16
CA VAL A 272 9.99 3.73 16.46
C VAL A 272 10.98 2.57 16.27
N GLY A 273 12.18 2.72 16.81
CA GLY A 273 13.20 1.67 16.87
C GLY A 273 14.05 1.76 18.13
N ASP A 274 14.95 0.79 18.32
CA ASP A 274 15.92 0.84 19.41
C ASP A 274 16.88 2.04 19.19
N PRO A 275 17.04 2.96 20.16
CA PRO A 275 17.83 4.17 19.94
C PRO A 275 19.31 3.94 19.62
N LYS A 276 19.87 2.77 19.96
CA LYS A 276 21.29 2.46 19.71
C LYS A 276 21.51 1.83 18.35
N THR A 277 20.60 0.97 17.92
CA THR A 277 20.75 0.17 16.69
C THR A 277 19.92 0.72 15.53
N GLU A 278 18.88 1.50 15.81
CA GLU A 278 17.91 2.05 14.86
C GLU A 278 17.59 3.54 15.15
N PRO A 279 18.61 4.42 15.31
CA PRO A 279 18.40 5.81 15.73
C PRO A 279 17.57 6.66 14.74
N PHE A 280 17.47 6.23 13.48
CA PHE A 280 16.72 6.94 12.44
C PHE A 280 15.26 6.48 12.31
N ALA A 281 14.86 5.47 13.09
CA ALA A 281 13.47 5.03 13.21
C ALA A 281 12.67 6.00 14.09
N THR A 282 12.37 7.18 13.53
CA THR A 282 11.65 8.25 14.22
C THR A 282 10.36 8.58 13.47
N ARG A 283 9.39 9.13 14.19
CA ARG A 283 8.12 9.59 13.60
C ARG A 283 8.32 10.63 12.52
N ASP A 284 9.18 11.60 12.74
CA ASP A 284 9.43 12.68 11.78
C ASP A 284 10.02 12.12 10.47
N ASN A 285 10.95 11.17 10.56
CA ASN A 285 11.51 10.52 9.37
C ASN A 285 10.48 9.63 8.68
N ALA A 286 9.65 8.91 9.44
CA ALA A 286 8.59 8.08 8.87
C ALA A 286 7.52 8.91 8.13
N ASP A 287 7.06 9.99 8.75
CA ASP A 287 6.12 10.95 8.15
C ASP A 287 6.72 11.58 6.89
N THR A 288 8.00 11.96 6.95
CA THR A 288 8.72 12.51 5.79
C THR A 288 8.81 11.52 4.65
N TYR A 289 9.27 10.29 4.93
CA TYR A 289 9.43 9.25 3.93
C TYR A 289 8.10 8.94 3.23
N ASN A 290 7.05 8.66 4.00
CA ASN A 290 5.76 8.27 3.44
C ASN A 290 5.11 9.42 2.66
N SER A 291 5.19 10.67 3.16
CA SER A 291 4.62 11.83 2.46
C SER A 291 5.34 12.11 1.15
N ASN A 292 6.68 12.01 1.13
CA ASN A 292 7.45 12.25 -0.08
C ASN A 292 7.34 11.09 -1.08
N LEU A 293 7.25 9.85 -0.62
CA LEU A 293 6.94 8.70 -1.47
C LEU A 293 5.59 8.89 -2.17
N ILE A 294 4.56 9.31 -1.43
CA ILE A 294 3.24 9.59 -2.02
C ILE A 294 3.37 10.67 -3.09
N LYS A 295 4.01 11.81 -2.76
CA LYS A 295 4.25 12.90 -3.72
C LYS A 295 4.97 12.39 -4.97
N HIS A 296 6.06 11.65 -4.81
CA HIS A 296 6.84 11.10 -5.91
C HIS A 296 5.98 10.20 -6.83
N VAL A 297 5.22 9.25 -6.25
CA VAL A 297 4.47 8.25 -7.01
C VAL A 297 3.21 8.83 -7.68
N VAL A 298 2.41 9.65 -6.98
CA VAL A 298 1.09 10.06 -7.48
C VAL A 298 1.02 11.48 -8.02
N VAL A 299 1.92 12.37 -7.57
CA VAL A 299 1.95 13.79 -7.98
C VAL A 299 3.01 14.02 -9.04
N ASP A 300 4.27 13.67 -8.75
CA ASP A 300 5.39 13.96 -9.64
C ASP A 300 5.41 13.00 -10.84
N ARG A 301 5.17 11.70 -10.61
CA ARG A 301 5.10 10.65 -11.64
C ARG A 301 6.29 10.66 -12.61
N ALA A 302 7.46 11.00 -12.09
CA ALA A 302 8.67 11.23 -12.89
C ALA A 302 9.35 9.93 -13.36
N GLY A 303 8.81 8.76 -12.96
CA GLY A 303 9.48 7.48 -13.13
C GLY A 303 10.80 7.46 -12.37
N THR A 304 11.77 6.74 -12.93
CA THR A 304 13.14 6.68 -12.44
C THR A 304 14.12 7.20 -13.49
N PRO A 305 15.38 7.53 -13.13
CA PRO A 305 16.39 7.94 -14.11
C PRO A 305 16.57 6.98 -15.29
N LEU A 306 16.51 5.66 -15.08
CA LEU A 306 16.63 4.66 -16.14
C LEU A 306 15.32 4.44 -16.90
N VAL A 307 14.17 4.59 -16.24
CA VAL A 307 12.83 4.36 -16.80
C VAL A 307 11.90 5.53 -16.48
N PRO A 308 12.09 6.70 -17.13
CA PRO A 308 11.34 7.92 -16.80
C PRO A 308 9.86 7.85 -17.19
N GLU A 309 9.53 7.01 -18.18
CA GLU A 309 8.17 6.85 -18.70
C GLU A 309 7.26 6.04 -17.77
N HIS A 310 7.82 5.36 -16.76
CA HIS A 310 7.06 4.46 -15.91
C HIS A 310 7.37 4.64 -14.43
N THR A 311 6.37 5.06 -13.66
CA THR A 311 6.44 5.08 -12.19
C THR A 311 5.80 3.79 -11.66
N PRO A 312 6.50 2.98 -10.87
CA PRO A 312 5.90 1.78 -10.29
C PRO A 312 4.83 2.15 -9.25
N SER A 313 3.72 1.42 -9.25
CA SER A 313 2.78 1.48 -8.13
C SER A 313 3.40 0.86 -6.88
N VAL A 314 3.03 1.38 -5.71
CA VAL A 314 3.66 0.99 -4.44
C VAL A 314 2.62 0.72 -3.35
N TYR A 315 2.98 -0.09 -2.36
CA TYR A 315 2.20 -0.30 -1.14
C TYR A 315 3.00 0.10 0.10
N ILE A 316 2.48 1.04 0.88
CA ILE A 316 3.09 1.46 2.15
C ILE A 316 2.85 0.37 3.20
N TYR A 317 3.92 -0.09 3.83
CA TYR A 317 3.90 -1.04 4.94
C TYR A 317 4.15 -0.32 6.27
N GLU A 318 3.30 -0.45 7.27
CA GLU A 318 1.94 -1.00 7.29
C GLU A 318 0.93 0.03 7.82
N LEU A 319 -0.36 -0.26 7.62
CA LEU A 319 -1.44 0.65 8.00
C LEU A 319 -1.42 1.00 9.50
N LEU A 320 -1.24 0.01 10.38
CA LEU A 320 -1.25 0.20 11.82
C LEU A 320 0.04 -0.31 12.45
N MET A 321 0.49 0.34 13.51
CA MET A 321 1.62 -0.14 14.30
C MET A 321 1.24 -1.40 15.07
N ARG A 322 2.02 -2.47 14.91
CA ARG A 322 1.96 -3.65 15.78
C ARG A 322 2.23 -3.28 17.24
N THR A 323 1.23 -3.37 18.11
CA THR A 323 1.43 -3.46 19.57
C THR A 323 0.79 -4.75 20.05
N ARG A 324 1.58 -5.83 20.18
CA ARG A 324 1.14 -6.99 20.98
C ARG A 324 1.67 -6.80 22.40
N ASN A 325 0.76 -6.74 23.36
CA ASN A 325 1.10 -6.74 24.78
C ASN A 325 1.86 -8.02 25.18
N ARG A 326 2.86 -7.84 26.04
CA ARG A 326 3.61 -8.83 26.86
C ARG A 326 4.76 -9.64 26.26
N ASP A 327 5.38 -9.24 25.16
CA ASP A 327 6.79 -9.62 24.91
C ASP A 327 7.52 -8.53 24.12
N GLN A 328 8.51 -7.92 24.77
CA GLN A 328 9.38 -6.90 24.22
C GLN A 328 10.29 -7.51 23.13
N ASN A 329 9.82 -7.71 21.88
CA ASN A 329 10.77 -7.89 20.77
C ASN A 329 10.26 -7.76 19.32
N ARG A 330 9.08 -7.19 19.03
CA ARG A 330 8.64 -7.00 17.63
C ARG A 330 8.36 -5.54 17.30
N ARG A 331 9.20 -5.03 16.40
CA ARG A 331 9.46 -3.65 15.99
C ARG A 331 8.38 -3.18 15.01
N GLY A 332 7.88 -1.94 15.18
CA GLY A 332 6.73 -1.44 14.44
C GLY A 332 7.11 -0.50 13.30
N ILE A 333 6.77 -0.87 12.06
CA ILE A 333 6.75 0.02 10.90
C ILE A 333 5.29 0.46 10.69
N GLY A 334 4.72 1.21 11.63
CA GLY A 334 3.36 1.74 11.48
C GLY A 334 3.39 3.16 10.92
N ALA A 335 2.79 3.37 9.75
CA ALA A 335 2.84 4.63 8.99
C ALA A 335 1.75 5.66 9.34
N PHE A 336 0.60 5.27 9.92
CA PHE A 336 -0.56 6.17 9.95
C PHE A 336 -1.14 6.54 11.33
N LEU A 337 -0.77 5.87 12.43
CA LEU A 337 -1.55 6.01 13.68
C LEU A 337 -1.05 6.99 14.74
N TRP A 338 0.18 7.50 14.69
CA TRP A 338 0.61 8.42 15.76
C TRP A 338 -0.16 9.76 15.71
N LYS A 339 -0.45 10.28 14.52
CA LYS A 339 -1.01 11.62 14.39
C LYS A 339 -2.48 11.73 14.86
N TRP A 340 -3.23 10.63 14.84
CA TRP A 340 -4.64 10.61 15.26
C TRP A 340 -4.81 10.30 16.76
N HIS A 341 -4.13 9.28 17.30
CA HIS A 341 -4.31 8.89 18.71
C HIS A 341 -3.58 9.77 19.72
N ALA A 342 -2.47 10.41 19.33
CA ALA A 342 -1.63 11.11 20.31
C ALA A 342 -1.96 12.60 20.49
N ARG A 343 -2.71 13.21 19.57
CA ARG A 343 -3.14 14.62 19.70
C ARG A 343 -4.48 14.79 20.38
N GLU A 344 -5.34 13.78 20.40
CA GLU A 344 -6.73 13.91 20.84
C GLU A 344 -7.06 12.72 21.73
N GLY A 345 -6.82 12.79 23.05
CA GLY A 345 -7.23 11.74 24.00
C GLY A 345 -8.75 11.54 24.03
N LYS A 346 -9.32 10.98 22.97
CA LYS A 346 -10.75 10.95 22.65
C LYS A 346 -11.17 9.58 22.13
N VAL A 347 -12.41 9.24 22.48
CA VAL A 347 -13.07 7.97 22.22
C VAL A 347 -13.74 8.01 20.84
N VAL A 348 -13.94 6.82 20.24
CA VAL A 348 -14.62 6.62 18.95
C VAL A 348 -16.00 7.26 18.98
N GLY A 349 -16.32 8.10 17.97
CA GLY A 349 -17.63 8.76 17.83
C GLY A 349 -17.68 10.27 18.12
N SER A 350 -16.54 10.94 18.33
CA SER A 350 -16.52 12.39 18.55
C SER A 350 -16.44 13.21 17.26
N CYS A 351 -17.29 14.22 17.11
CA CYS A 351 -17.23 15.23 16.04
C CYS A 351 -16.19 16.31 16.37
N TYR A 352 -15.38 16.70 15.37
CA TYR A 352 -14.39 17.78 15.50
C TYR A 352 -14.92 19.07 14.86
N PHE A 353 -15.19 20.08 15.68
CA PHE A 353 -15.75 21.35 15.25
C PHE A 353 -14.69 22.43 14.95
N GLN A 354 -13.44 22.10 14.62
CA GLN A 354 -12.38 23.08 14.29
C GLN A 354 -12.25 24.28 15.27
N GLY A 355 -12.59 24.08 16.56
CA GLY A 355 -12.58 25.14 17.57
C GLY A 355 -13.81 26.06 17.59
N VAL A 356 -14.83 25.83 16.75
CA VAL A 356 -16.08 26.62 16.73
C VAL A 356 -17.12 26.17 17.77
N ALA A 357 -16.83 25.07 18.49
CA ALA A 357 -17.67 24.60 19.59
C ALA A 357 -16.89 24.55 20.90
N MET A 358 -17.55 24.88 22.02
CA MET A 358 -17.03 24.70 23.37
C MET A 358 -17.78 23.62 24.12
N VAL A 359 -17.06 22.90 24.98
CA VAL A 359 -17.62 21.88 25.86
C VAL A 359 -18.40 22.56 27.00
N THR A 360 -19.61 22.10 27.26
CA THR A 360 -20.43 22.51 28.40
C THR A 360 -20.94 21.28 29.18
N THR A 361 -21.10 21.43 30.48
CA THR A 361 -21.75 20.44 31.35
C THR A 361 -23.20 20.82 31.68
N THR A 362 -23.64 21.99 31.24
CA THR A 362 -24.99 22.51 31.38
C THR A 362 -25.74 22.40 30.05
N ASP A 363 -27.04 22.13 30.09
CA ASP A 363 -27.88 22.02 28.90
C ASP A 363 -27.80 23.30 28.05
N PRO A 364 -27.41 23.21 26.77
CA PRO A 364 -27.26 24.39 25.92
C PRO A 364 -28.58 24.87 25.28
N SER A 365 -29.73 24.26 25.61
CA SER A 365 -31.04 24.67 25.10
C SER A 365 -31.41 26.10 25.51
N HIS A 366 -31.97 26.89 24.60
CA HIS A 366 -32.44 28.26 24.85
C HIS A 366 -33.67 28.58 23.99
N ASP A 367 -34.69 29.22 24.57
CA ASP A 367 -35.99 29.51 23.94
C ASP A 367 -36.60 28.27 23.24
N GLU A 368 -37.00 28.39 21.96
CA GLU A 368 -37.55 27.27 21.18
C GLU A 368 -36.48 26.31 20.63
N CYS A 369 -35.19 26.59 20.85
CA CYS A 369 -34.09 25.79 20.33
C CYS A 369 -33.67 24.73 21.37
N ILE A 370 -34.19 23.52 21.22
CA ILE A 370 -33.99 22.41 22.16
C ILE A 370 -32.83 21.50 21.71
N PHE A 371 -31.86 21.24 22.60
CA PHE A 371 -30.75 20.32 22.35
C PHE A 371 -31.24 18.85 22.38
N PRO A 372 -30.89 18.01 21.39
CA PRO A 372 -31.28 16.60 21.38
C PRO A 372 -30.70 15.86 22.60
N GLY A 373 -31.57 15.43 23.53
CA GLY A 373 -31.17 14.77 24.79
C GLY A 373 -31.35 15.60 26.07
N SER A 374 -31.97 16.78 25.98
CA SER A 374 -32.45 17.55 27.14
C SER A 374 -33.66 16.92 27.82
N SER A 375 -34.50 16.19 27.08
CA SER A 375 -35.71 15.53 27.58
C SER A 375 -35.54 14.02 27.74
N CYS A 376 -34.67 13.60 28.65
CA CYS A 376 -34.68 12.24 29.21
C CYS A 376 -34.75 12.37 30.73
N ASP A 377 -35.92 12.72 31.24
CA ASP A 377 -36.24 12.52 32.65
C ASP A 377 -36.37 11.02 32.95
N SER A 378 -35.92 10.65 34.14
CA SER A 378 -36.07 9.36 34.82
C SER A 378 -35.02 8.26 34.56
N LEU A 379 -33.77 8.44 35.02
CA LEU A 379 -32.96 7.36 35.63
C LEU A 379 -31.98 7.94 36.67
N PRO A 380 -31.66 7.24 37.77
CA PRO A 380 -30.86 7.79 38.86
C PRO A 380 -29.40 8.01 38.45
N PHE A 381 -28.90 9.21 38.73
CA PHE A 381 -27.54 9.66 38.49
C PHE A 381 -26.53 8.83 39.29
N THR A 382 -25.81 7.93 38.63
CA THR A 382 -24.50 7.47 39.08
C THR A 382 -23.45 7.71 38.00
N SER A 383 -22.83 8.90 38.11
CA SER A 383 -21.48 9.23 37.64
C SER A 383 -21.10 8.87 36.18
N LEU A 384 -21.82 9.43 35.20
CA LEU A 384 -21.29 9.66 33.86
C LEU A 384 -21.55 11.12 33.49
N LYS A 385 -20.48 11.93 33.41
CA LYS A 385 -20.57 13.31 32.91
C LYS A 385 -20.81 13.26 31.40
N THR A 386 -22.05 13.41 30.96
CA THR A 386 -22.37 13.58 29.54
C THR A 386 -21.86 14.95 29.08
N LEU A 387 -20.85 14.95 28.21
CA LEU A 387 -20.29 16.18 27.63
C LEU A 387 -21.21 16.68 26.51
N ARG A 388 -21.67 17.93 26.60
CA ARG A 388 -22.47 18.61 25.57
C ARG A 388 -21.66 19.72 24.92
N TYR A 389 -22.03 20.17 23.72
CA TYR A 389 -21.27 21.19 22.97
C TYR A 389 -22.17 22.38 22.60
N ILE A 390 -21.64 23.61 22.72
CA ILE A 390 -22.26 24.86 22.27
C ILE A 390 -21.47 25.39 21.07
N ILE A 391 -22.15 25.69 19.97
CA ILE A 391 -21.56 26.39 18.81
C ILE A 391 -21.52 27.89 19.12
N LYS A 392 -20.36 28.53 19.01
CA LYS A 392 -20.23 29.99 19.11
C LYS A 392 -20.71 30.63 17.80
N GLU A 393 -21.91 31.19 17.76
CA GLU A 393 -22.36 31.98 16.61
C GLU A 393 -22.17 33.49 16.80
N SER A 394 -21.79 34.20 15.72
CA SER A 394 -22.78 34.91 14.88
C SER A 394 -22.14 35.99 13.99
N LYS A 395 -22.27 35.83 12.67
CA LYS A 395 -23.09 36.69 11.81
C LYS A 395 -22.89 36.36 10.33
N LEU A 396 -24.02 36.16 9.68
CA LEU A 396 -24.32 36.13 8.24
C LEU A 396 -24.36 34.76 7.54
N ILE A 397 -25.64 34.40 7.27
CA ILE A 397 -26.20 33.50 6.26
C ILE A 397 -26.34 32.06 6.76
N GLU A 398 -27.42 31.73 7.48
CA GLU A 398 -28.75 31.40 6.95
C GLU A 398 -28.70 30.54 5.68
N THR A 399 -28.41 29.25 5.84
CA THR A 399 -29.12 28.16 5.14
C THR A 399 -28.88 26.85 5.90
N SER A 400 -29.86 26.46 6.70
CA SER A 400 -30.28 25.09 6.99
C SER A 400 -29.31 23.96 6.60
N ILE A 401 -28.54 23.46 7.56
CA ILE A 401 -28.08 22.06 7.53
C ILE A 401 -28.79 21.33 8.67
N VAL A 402 -29.96 20.80 8.32
CA VAL A 402 -30.61 19.72 9.07
C VAL A 402 -29.77 18.47 8.84
N ALA A 403 -28.79 18.22 9.71
CA ALA A 403 -28.21 16.89 9.85
C ALA A 403 -29.07 16.12 10.86
N ARG A 404 -30.06 15.39 10.35
CA ARG A 404 -30.84 14.43 11.14
C ARG A 404 -29.89 13.40 11.74
N GLN A 405 -29.75 13.49 13.05
CA GLN A 405 -29.47 12.37 13.93
C GLN A 405 -30.65 11.39 13.86
N LEU A 406 -30.36 10.12 13.63
CA LEU A 406 -31.21 9.02 14.05
C LEU A 406 -30.33 8.14 14.92
N ASP A 407 -30.41 8.38 16.22
CA ASP A 407 -30.04 7.44 17.26
C ASP A 407 -31.30 7.20 18.11
N LEU A 408 -31.84 5.99 18.02
CA LEU A 408 -32.76 5.35 18.96
C LEU A 408 -32.45 3.85 18.81
N GLY A 409 -31.94 3.07 19.77
CA GLY A 409 -31.59 3.31 21.16
C GLY A 409 -30.99 2.04 21.80
N CYS A 410 -30.58 2.23 23.05
CA CYS A 410 -30.30 1.31 24.17
C CYS A 410 -30.36 -0.23 24.02
N GLY A 411 -29.32 -0.90 24.54
CA GLY A 411 -29.48 -1.94 25.57
C GLY A 411 -28.84 -3.31 25.31
N SER A 412 -27.81 -3.68 26.08
CA SER A 412 -27.64 -5.06 26.52
C SER A 412 -27.25 -5.07 28.00
N LEU A 413 -27.99 -5.89 28.75
CA LEU A 413 -28.15 -5.98 30.21
C LEU A 413 -26.91 -5.73 31.07
#